data_AF-A0A429JJH2-F1
#
_entry.id   AF-A0A429JJH2-F1
#
_cell.length_a   1.000
_cell.length_b   1.000
_cell.length_c   1.000
_cell.angle_alpha   90.00
_cell.angle_beta   90.00
_cell.angle_gamma   90.00
#
_symmetry.space_group_name_H-M   'P 1'
#
loop_
_entity.id
_entity.type
_entity.pdbx_description
1 polymer ?
#
loop_
_entity_poly.entity_id
_entity_poly.type
_entity_poly.pdbx_seq_one_letter_code
_entity_poly.pdbx_strand_id
1 'polypeptide(L)'
;MKRAAVVGMAVAGLGLGSLVTAAPASANGTAPACVKRNVFTVVGRYWEARVENTCGRTMRVRVVGSLGPFDCHTLKNGASYRHHSDWGKYKRVEVC
;
A
#
# COMPACT_ATOMS: atom_id res chain seq x y z
N MET A 1 -17.75 9.52 44.10
CA MET A 1 -19.17 9.65 43.70
C MET A 1 -19.27 9.17 42.26
N LYS A 2 -20.02 8.16 41.82
CA LYS A 2 -21.09 7.34 42.39
C LYS A 2 -21.07 6.00 41.62
N ARG A 3 -21.15 4.86 42.32
CA ARG A 3 -21.30 3.52 41.73
C ARG A 3 -22.80 3.28 41.42
N ALA A 4 -23.12 2.65 40.30
CA ALA A 4 -24.32 1.86 40.03
C ALA A 4 -24.19 1.31 38.60
N ALA A 5 -24.64 0.12 38.21
CA ALA A 5 -24.99 -1.14 38.84
C ALA A 5 -25.16 -2.10 37.65
N VAL A 6 -24.56 -3.28 37.72
CA VAL A 6 -24.73 -4.36 36.74
C VAL A 6 -26.10 -5.01 36.97
N VAL A 7 -26.87 -5.38 35.94
CA VAL A 7 -27.66 -6.62 35.81
C VAL A 7 -28.41 -6.65 34.46
N GLY A 8 -28.28 -7.80 33.77
CA GLY A 8 -29.19 -8.29 32.73
C GLY A 8 -28.76 -7.93 31.31
N MET A 9 -28.56 -8.84 30.36
CA MET A 9 -29.14 -10.17 30.19
C MET A 9 -28.27 -10.91 29.17
N ALA A 10 -27.88 -12.14 29.49
CA ALA A 10 -27.15 -13.01 28.58
C ALA A 10 -28.05 -13.41 27.40
N VAL A 11 -27.65 -13.05 26.18
CA VAL A 11 -28.08 -13.74 24.96
C VAL A 11 -26.89 -14.53 24.45
N ALA A 12 -26.88 -15.82 24.78
CA ALA A 12 -26.04 -16.83 24.16
C ALA A 12 -26.50 -17.02 22.70
N GLY A 13 -26.12 -16.10 21.83
CA GLY A 13 -26.18 -16.28 20.40
C GLY A 13 -24.90 -16.98 19.94
N LEU A 14 -25.00 -18.27 19.64
CA LEU A 14 -24.01 -19.01 18.85
C LEU A 14 -23.97 -18.40 17.44
N GLY A 15 -23.27 -17.29 17.29
CA GLY A 15 -22.95 -16.67 16.02
C GLY A 15 -21.45 -16.74 15.82
N LEU A 16 -21.02 -17.49 14.80
CA LEU A 16 -19.67 -17.47 14.25
C LEU A 16 -19.38 -16.05 13.72
N GLY A 17 -19.10 -15.12 14.63
CA GLY A 17 -18.74 -13.75 14.31
C GLY A 17 -17.36 -13.74 13.68
N SER A 18 -17.33 -13.70 12.36
CA SER A 18 -16.12 -13.60 11.56
C SER A 18 -15.19 -12.53 12.13
N LEU A 19 -13.97 -12.94 12.48
CA LEU A 19 -12.87 -12.02 12.73
C LEU A 19 -12.57 -11.31 11.42
N VAL A 20 -13.30 -10.22 11.14
CA VAL A 20 -12.91 -9.27 10.10
C VAL A 20 -11.74 -8.50 10.67
N THR A 21 -10.55 -9.10 10.55
CA THR A 21 -9.30 -8.37 10.68
C THR A 21 -9.28 -7.38 9.52
N ALA A 22 -9.82 -6.18 9.75
CA ALA A 22 -9.67 -5.07 8.83
C ALA A 22 -8.16 -4.84 8.67
N ALA A 23 -7.61 -5.28 7.53
CA ALA A 23 -6.25 -4.94 7.16
C ALA A 23 -6.10 -3.41 7.27
N PRO A 24 -4.98 -2.89 7.80
CA PRO A 24 -4.80 -1.46 7.87
C PRO A 24 -4.95 -0.93 6.44
N ALA A 25 -5.93 -0.06 6.22
CA ALA A 25 -5.95 0.79 5.05
C ALA A 25 -4.68 1.63 5.18
N SER A 26 -3.60 1.21 4.51
CA SER A 26 -2.44 2.05 4.30
C SER A 26 -2.98 3.37 3.79
N ALA A 27 -2.70 4.46 4.51
CA ALA A 27 -2.94 5.78 3.97
C ALA A 27 -2.06 5.89 2.71
N ASN A 28 -2.64 5.52 1.56
CA ASN A 28 -2.01 5.39 0.25
C ASN A 28 -1.66 6.79 -0.30
N GLY A 29 -0.81 7.51 0.43
CA GLY A 29 -0.28 8.79 0.01
C GLY A 29 0.48 8.61 -1.29
N THR A 30 0.24 9.49 -2.26
CA THR A 30 1.11 9.58 -3.43
C THR A 30 2.55 9.77 -2.97
N ALA A 31 3.50 9.07 -3.58
CA ALA A 31 4.90 9.17 -3.18
C ALA A 31 5.38 10.63 -3.23
N PRO A 32 6.17 11.08 -2.24
CA PRO A 32 6.66 12.45 -2.21
C PRO A 32 7.57 12.73 -3.42
N ALA A 33 7.72 14.01 -3.79
CA ALA A 33 8.47 14.42 -4.98
C ALA A 33 9.95 13.98 -5.00
N CYS A 34 10.53 13.72 -3.81
CA CYS A 34 11.88 13.19 -3.68
C CYS A 34 12.01 11.70 -4.08
N VAL A 35 10.91 11.00 -4.31
CA VAL A 35 10.92 9.68 -4.96
C VAL A 35 10.80 9.89 -6.46
N LYS A 36 11.91 9.70 -7.18
CA LYS A 36 11.95 9.82 -8.62
C LYS A 36 11.34 8.58 -9.26
N ARG A 37 10.60 8.80 -10.34
CA ARG A 37 9.98 7.75 -11.15
C ARG A 37 10.32 7.97 -12.61
N ASN A 38 10.80 6.93 -13.28
CA ASN A 38 10.98 6.91 -14.72
C ASN A 38 10.21 5.74 -15.29
N VAL A 39 9.29 6.00 -16.21
CA VAL A 39 8.38 4.99 -16.75
C VAL A 39 8.61 4.84 -18.23
N PHE A 40 8.85 3.60 -18.64
CA PHE A 40 8.95 3.19 -20.03
C PHE A 40 7.73 2.32 -20.36
N THR A 41 7.13 2.50 -21.53
CA THR A 41 5.95 1.72 -21.94
C THR A 41 6.07 1.36 -23.40
N VAL A 42 6.02 0.05 -23.69
CA VAL A 42 5.89 -0.49 -25.03
C VAL A 42 4.42 -0.83 -25.25
N VAL A 43 3.74 -0.01 -26.06
CA VAL A 43 2.30 -0.14 -26.30
C VAL A 43 1.97 -1.56 -26.80
N GLY A 44 1.06 -2.23 -26.11
CA GLY A 44 0.63 -3.58 -26.46
C GLY A 44 1.58 -4.72 -26.05
N ARG A 45 2.68 -4.43 -25.32
CA ARG A 45 3.57 -5.46 -24.78
C ARG A 45 3.73 -5.38 -23.27
N TYR A 46 4.51 -4.41 -22.79
CA TYR A 46 4.87 -4.30 -21.39
C TYR A 46 5.16 -2.85 -21.00
N TRP A 47 5.20 -2.61 -19.70
CA TRP A 47 5.69 -1.36 -19.14
C TRP A 47 6.66 -1.63 -17.99
N GLU A 48 7.54 -0.67 -17.79
CA GLU A 48 8.57 -0.72 -16.76
C GLU A 48 8.58 0.60 -15.99
N ALA A 49 8.62 0.52 -14.67
CA ALA A 49 8.80 1.67 -13.79
C ALA A 49 10.09 1.51 -12.98
N ARG A 50 11.04 2.42 -13.19
CA ARG A 50 12.20 2.61 -12.32
C ARG A 50 11.83 3.62 -11.23
N VAL A 51 11.97 3.22 -9.98
CA VAL A 51 11.67 4.05 -8.81
C VAL A 51 12.94 4.23 -7.99
N GLU A 52 13.31 5.47 -7.71
CA GLU A 52 14.54 5.84 -7.02
C GLU A 52 14.22 6.74 -5.82
N ASN A 53 14.79 6.44 -4.66
CA ASN A 53 14.60 7.21 -3.45
C ASN A 53 15.72 8.26 -3.30
N THR A 54 15.37 9.55 -3.41
CA THR A 54 16.30 10.67 -3.19
C THR A 54 15.92 11.54 -1.98
N CYS A 55 15.12 11.00 -1.05
CA CYS A 55 14.55 11.74 0.07
C CYS A 55 15.50 11.96 1.26
N GLY A 56 16.74 11.48 1.22
CA GLY A 56 17.68 11.57 2.35
C GLY A 56 17.40 10.59 3.50
N ARG A 57 16.36 9.76 3.39
CA ARG A 57 15.95 8.76 4.40
C ARG A 57 15.46 7.48 3.74
N THR A 58 15.40 6.39 4.50
CA THR A 58 14.76 5.15 4.02
C THR A 58 13.26 5.36 3.84
N MET A 59 12.72 4.93 2.70
CA MET A 59 11.30 5.05 2.35
C MET A 59 10.75 3.68 1.97
N ARG A 60 9.48 3.44 2.29
CA ARG A 60 8.73 2.29 1.75
C ARG A 60 7.78 2.78 0.68
N VAL A 61 7.90 2.21 -0.51
CA VAL A 61 7.12 2.64 -1.68
C VAL A 61 6.68 1.43 -2.48
N ARG A 62 5.61 1.58 -3.24
CA ARG A 62 5.18 0.60 -4.24
C ARG A 62 4.68 1.25 -5.50
N VAL A 63 4.71 0.50 -6.59
CA VAL A 63 4.08 0.89 -7.84
C VAL A 63 2.62 0.48 -7.80
N VAL A 64 1.75 1.34 -8.36
CA VAL A 64 0.34 1.04 -8.59
C VAL A 64 0.12 1.01 -10.09
N GLY A 65 -0.36 -0.14 -10.57
CA GLY A 65 -0.83 -0.31 -11.93
C GLY A 65 -2.34 -0.14 -12.03
N SER A 66 -2.89 -0.27 -13.24
CA SER A 66 -4.34 -0.22 -13.48
C SER A 66 -5.10 -1.38 -12.86
N LEU A 67 -4.41 -2.50 -12.58
CA LEU A 67 -5.00 -3.71 -11.98
C LEU A 67 -4.90 -3.72 -10.45
N GLY A 68 -4.15 -2.78 -9.86
CA GLY A 68 -3.95 -2.70 -8.41
C GLY A 68 -2.52 -2.31 -8.00
N PRO A 69 -2.28 -2.19 -6.69
CA PRO A 69 -0.94 -2.01 -6.12
C PRO A 69 -0.11 -3.28 -6.19
N PHE A 70 1.20 -3.13 -6.43
CA PHE A 70 2.20 -4.19 -6.32
C PHE A 70 2.85 -4.22 -4.93
N ASP A 71 3.83 -5.10 -4.71
CA ASP A 71 4.52 -5.23 -3.43
C ASP A 71 5.22 -3.94 -2.97
N CYS A 72 5.27 -3.77 -1.64
CA CYS A 72 6.00 -2.68 -1.00
C CYS A 72 7.49 -2.97 -0.92
N HIS A 73 8.30 -2.05 -1.41
CA HIS A 73 9.75 -2.11 -1.37
C HIS A 73 10.32 -1.06 -0.41
N THR A 74 11.21 -1.50 0.46
CA THR A 74 12.00 -0.62 1.32
C THR A 74 13.25 -0.16 0.57
N LEU A 75 13.35 1.14 0.30
CA LEU A 75 14.46 1.76 -0.39
C LEU A 75 15.25 2.65 0.56
N LYS A 76 16.54 2.34 0.74
CA LYS A 76 17.48 3.27 1.39
C LYS A 76 17.64 4.53 0.53
N ASN A 77 18.17 5.61 1.10
CA ASN A 77 18.51 6.81 0.32
C ASN A 77 19.50 6.45 -0.80
N GLY A 78 19.24 6.93 -2.02
CA GLY A 78 19.99 6.62 -3.23
C GLY A 78 19.70 5.25 -3.86
N ALA A 79 18.90 4.40 -3.20
CA ALA A 79 18.53 3.10 -3.76
C ALA A 79 17.43 3.24 -4.82
N SER A 80 17.47 2.37 -5.82
CA SER A 80 16.44 2.26 -6.86
C SER A 80 16.03 0.82 -7.07
N TYR A 81 14.78 0.61 -7.48
CA TYR A 81 14.31 -0.67 -8.00
C TYR A 81 13.57 -0.48 -9.32
N ARG A 82 13.40 -1.59 -10.03
CA ARG A 82 12.72 -1.66 -11.31
C ARG A 82 11.54 -2.61 -11.19
N HIS A 83 10.37 -2.17 -11.60
CA HIS A 83 9.18 -2.98 -11.71
C HIS A 83 8.85 -3.19 -13.18
N HIS A 84 8.70 -4.43 -13.60
CA HIS A 84 8.30 -4.82 -14.95
C HIS A 84 6.92 -5.49 -14.90
N SER A 85 6.04 -5.13 -15.82
CA SER A 85 4.73 -5.79 -15.96
C SER A 85 4.29 -5.85 -17.41
N ASP A 86 3.90 -7.05 -17.84
CA ASP A 86 3.28 -7.32 -19.14
C ASP A 86 1.78 -7.02 -19.17
N TRP A 87 1.19 -6.69 -18.01
CA TRP A 87 -0.24 -6.50 -17.86
C TRP A 87 -0.61 -5.11 -17.32
N GLY A 88 -1.78 -4.64 -17.75
CA GLY A 88 -2.30 -3.35 -17.32
C GLY A 88 -1.45 -2.17 -17.78
N LYS A 89 -1.56 -1.06 -17.07
CA LYS A 89 -0.82 0.19 -17.32
C LYS A 89 -0.29 0.75 -16.02
N TYR A 90 0.88 1.39 -16.06
CA TYR A 90 1.37 2.20 -14.95
C TYR A 90 0.36 3.29 -14.56
N LYS A 91 0.17 3.53 -13.27
CA LYS A 91 -0.64 4.65 -12.75
C LYS A 91 0.19 5.62 -11.93
N ARG A 92 0.76 5.17 -10.81
CA ARG A 92 1.51 6.02 -9.88
C ARG A 92 2.46 5.21 -8.98
N VAL A 93 3.27 5.91 -8.21
CA VAL A 93 3.99 5.35 -7.05
C VAL A 93 3.33 5.92 -5.80
N GLU A 94 3.16 5.09 -4.79
CA GLU A 94 2.62 5.50 -3.50
C GLU A 94 3.51 5.03 -2.36
N VAL A 95 3.39 5.69 -1.21
CA VAL A 95 4.03 5.24 0.01
C VAL A 95 3.28 4.05 0.60
N CYS A 96 4.06 3.17 1.20
CA CYS A 96 3.62 2.25 2.23
C CYS A 96 4.19 2.76 3.57
#